data_AF-A0A3D4B522-F1
#
_entry.id   AF-A0A3D4B522-F1
#
_cell.length_a   1.000
_cell.length_b   1.000
_cell.length_c   1.000
_cell.angle_alpha   90.00
_cell.angle_beta   90.00
_cell.angle_gamma   90.00
#
_symmetry.space_group_name_H-M   'P 1'
#
loop_
_entity.id
_entity.type
_entity.pdbx_description
1 polymer ?
#
loop_
_entity_poly.entity_id
_entity_poly.type
_entity_poly.pdbx_seq_one_letter_code
_entity_poly.pdbx_strand_id
1 'polypeptide(L)'
;MYFYRRFDTDNGSGEIMMSMEDKNGFKTPALVSKLDGDSFEFPVLVDGQNQWLILGTDRGYPEQAGLYFSRHLEDRKWSTPIRLPQNINGYGLAFTASLTPDHTYFFFLNRHISDSSDGPSSREEGLFCLSSSFISKF
;
A
#
# COMPACT_ATOMS: atom_id res chain seq x y z
N MET A 1 -9.27 9.19 -12.45
CA MET A 1 -9.37 9.18 -10.98
C MET A 1 -8.04 9.65 -10.41
N TYR A 2 -8.05 10.27 -9.24
CA TYR A 2 -6.86 10.81 -8.60
C TYR A 2 -6.85 10.43 -7.13
N PHE A 3 -5.69 10.05 -6.61
CA PHE A 3 -5.48 9.76 -5.20
C PHE A 3 -4.55 10.80 -4.60
N TYR A 4 -4.85 11.24 -3.39
CA TYR A 4 -3.91 12.03 -2.61
C TYR A 4 -4.02 11.69 -1.13
N ARG A 5 -2.97 12.05 -0.41
CA ARG A 5 -2.94 11.94 1.04
C ARG A 5 -3.47 13.22 1.66
N ARG A 6 -4.49 13.10 2.50
CA ARG A 6 -4.89 14.17 3.43
C ARG A 6 -4.12 13.98 4.74
N PHE A 7 -3.34 14.98 5.12
CA PHE A 7 -2.61 14.98 6.38
C PHE A 7 -3.45 15.65 7.46
N ASP A 8 -3.61 14.98 8.60
CA ASP A 8 -4.17 15.55 9.81
C ASP A 8 -3.03 16.11 10.66
N THR A 9 -3.07 17.40 10.93
CA THR A 9 -1.99 18.11 11.65
C THR A 9 -2.01 17.86 13.15
N ASP A 10 -3.12 17.38 13.71
CA ASP A 10 -3.29 17.25 15.15
C ASP A 10 -2.67 15.95 15.68
N ASN A 11 -2.77 14.87 14.91
CA ASN A 11 -2.21 13.56 15.25
C ASN A 11 -1.11 13.07 14.28
N GLY A 12 -0.83 13.83 13.21
CA GLY A 12 0.17 13.47 12.20
C GLY A 12 -0.26 12.31 11.28
N SER A 13 -1.53 11.90 11.34
CA SER A 13 -2.06 10.82 10.51
C SER A 13 -2.24 11.25 9.05
N GLY A 14 -2.20 10.28 8.15
CA GLY A 14 -2.39 10.50 6.72
C GLY A 14 -3.43 9.54 6.17
N GLU A 15 -4.53 10.06 5.65
CA GLU A 15 -5.60 9.27 5.04
C GLU A 15 -5.51 9.33 3.52
N ILE A 16 -5.80 8.20 2.85
CA ILE A 16 -5.92 8.20 1.39
C ILE A 16 -7.31 8.63 0.94
N MET A 17 -7.33 9.71 0.17
CA MET A 17 -8.52 10.30 -0.45
C MET A 17 -8.51 10.04 -1.95
N MET A 18 -9.68 9.83 -2.54
CA MET A 18 -9.86 9.67 -3.99
C MET A 18 -10.82 10.71 -4.52
N SER A 19 -10.44 11.34 -5.63
CA SER A 19 -11.33 12.17 -6.44
C SER A 19 -11.57 11.58 -7.82
N MET A 20 -12.79 11.75 -8.30
CA MET A 20 -13.19 11.37 -9.65
C MET A 20 -13.26 12.61 -10.53
N GLU A 21 -12.73 12.51 -11.74
CA GLU A 21 -12.88 13.53 -12.76
C GLU A 21 -14.16 13.28 -13.57
N ASP A 22 -14.92 14.33 -13.82
CA ASP A 22 -15.95 14.35 -14.86
C ASP A 22 -15.70 15.52 -15.84
N LYS A 23 -16.64 15.77 -16.75
CA LYS A 23 -16.53 16.85 -17.75
C LYS A 23 -16.30 18.25 -17.16
N ASN A 24 -16.56 18.46 -15.87
CA ASN A 24 -16.38 19.71 -15.15
C ASN A 24 -15.14 19.70 -14.23
N GLY A 25 -14.31 18.66 -14.28
CA GLY A 25 -13.10 18.50 -13.47
C GLY A 25 -13.26 17.53 -12.30
N PHE A 26 -12.37 17.64 -11.33
CA PHE A 26 -12.31 16.77 -10.15
C PHE A 26 -13.41 17.08 -9.14
N LYS A 27 -14.13 16.05 -8.71
CA LYS A 27 -15.15 16.12 -7.65
C LYS A 27 -14.53 16.27 -6.26
N THR A 28 -15.37 16.60 -5.27
CA THR A 28 -15.00 16.52 -3.86
C THR A 28 -14.44 15.12 -3.56
N PRO A 29 -13.22 15.04 -3.00
CA PRO A 29 -12.62 13.74 -2.69
C PRO A 29 -13.39 12.99 -1.60
N ALA A 30 -13.44 11.67 -1.74
CA ALA A 30 -14.00 10.75 -0.75
C ALA A 30 -12.89 9.90 -0.13
N LEU A 31 -13.08 9.53 1.14
CA LEU A 31 -12.20 8.59 1.82
C LEU A 31 -12.26 7.23 1.12
N VAL A 32 -11.10 6.68 0.79
CA VAL A 32 -10.96 5.44 0.01
C VAL A 32 -11.18 4.23 0.89
N SER A 33 -10.46 4.20 2.01
CA SER A 33 -10.57 3.21 3.06
C SER A 33 -9.84 3.78 4.27
N LYS A 34 -10.28 3.44 5.48
CA LYS A 34 -9.57 3.78 6.71
C LYS A 34 -8.88 2.52 7.21
N LEU A 35 -7.55 2.50 7.28
CA LEU A 35 -6.91 1.62 8.25
C LEU A 35 -7.22 2.21 9.63
N ASP A 36 -7.79 1.42 10.55
CA ASP A 36 -8.23 1.95 11.85
C ASP A 36 -7.12 2.73 12.59
N GLY A 37 -7.32 3.99 13.00
CA GLY A 37 -6.37 4.73 13.87
C GLY A 37 -5.40 5.71 13.15
N ASP A 38 -4.45 6.26 13.91
CA ASP A 38 -3.53 7.35 13.50
C ASP A 38 -2.35 6.82 12.67
N SER A 39 -2.63 6.36 11.45
CA SER A 39 -1.61 5.73 10.58
C SER A 39 -1.09 6.72 9.54
N PHE A 40 0.20 6.65 9.17
CA PHE A 40 0.70 7.34 7.99
C PHE A 40 0.55 6.40 6.78
N GLU A 41 -0.45 6.68 5.94
CA GLU A 41 -0.68 5.95 4.70
C GLU A 41 -0.07 6.72 3.53
N PHE A 42 0.56 6.01 2.59
CA PHE A 42 0.95 6.58 1.31
C PHE A 42 0.46 5.68 0.17
N PRO A 43 -0.17 6.28 -0.86
CA PRO A 43 -0.65 5.50 -2.00
C PRO A 43 0.56 5.08 -2.82
N VAL A 44 0.63 3.79 -3.14
CA VAL A 44 1.76 3.26 -3.90
C VAL A 44 1.35 2.98 -5.34
N LEU A 45 0.14 2.45 -5.58
CA LEU A 45 -0.34 2.12 -6.91
C LEU A 45 -1.87 1.89 -6.93
N VAL A 46 -2.54 2.30 -8.01
CA VAL A 46 -3.75 1.61 -8.49
C VAL A 46 -3.39 0.91 -9.78
N ASP A 47 -3.71 -0.38 -9.89
CA ASP A 47 -3.39 -1.16 -11.07
C ASP A 47 -4.11 -0.64 -12.33
N GLY A 48 -3.58 -0.98 -13.51
CA GLY A 48 -4.10 -0.45 -14.78
C GLY A 48 -5.54 -0.84 -15.10
N GLN A 49 -6.09 -1.84 -14.41
CA GLN A 49 -7.48 -2.31 -14.57
C GLN A 49 -8.39 -1.87 -13.41
N ASN A 50 -7.90 -1.04 -12.48
CA ASN A 50 -8.60 -0.57 -11.28
C ASN A 50 -9.22 -1.70 -10.44
N GLN A 51 -8.56 -2.86 -10.34
CA GLN A 51 -8.97 -3.96 -9.48
C GLN A 51 -8.33 -3.88 -8.11
N TRP A 52 -7.11 -3.34 -8.03
CA TRP A 52 -6.30 -3.35 -6.81
C TRP A 52 -5.73 -1.98 -6.50
N LEU A 53 -5.87 -1.59 -5.24
CA LEU A 53 -5.19 -0.46 -4.62
C LEU A 53 -4.12 -1.01 -3.68
N ILE A 54 -2.91 -0.49 -3.85
CA ILE A 54 -1.73 -0.85 -3.08
C ILE A 54 -1.34 0.33 -2.21
N LEU A 55 -1.28 0.08 -0.91
CA LEU A 55 -1.05 1.08 0.12
C LEU A 55 0.20 0.69 0.91
N GLY A 56 1.04 1.68 1.20
CA GLY A 56 2.11 1.54 2.18
C GLY A 56 1.70 2.19 3.50
N THR A 57 2.09 1.57 4.60
CA THR A 57 1.95 2.15 5.94
C THR A 57 3.23 1.96 6.75
N ASP A 58 3.51 2.90 7.64
CA ASP A 58 4.54 2.78 8.66
C ASP A 58 3.98 2.42 10.05
N ARG A 59 2.67 2.18 10.14
CA ARG A 59 1.97 1.94 11.40
C ARG A 59 2.61 0.80 12.18
N GLY A 60 2.73 0.94 13.51
CA GLY A 60 3.10 -0.15 14.41
C GLY A 60 4.41 -0.84 13.99
N TYR A 61 5.34 -0.06 13.42
CA TYR A 61 6.63 -0.55 12.96
C TYR A 61 7.33 -1.35 14.07
N PRO A 62 7.85 -2.56 13.77
CA PRO A 62 7.87 -3.20 12.45
C PRO A 62 6.67 -4.11 12.14
N GLU A 63 5.80 -4.39 13.12
CA GLU A 63 4.79 -5.46 13.04
C GLU A 63 3.62 -5.15 12.10
N GLN A 64 3.23 -3.87 12.00
CA GLN A 64 2.10 -3.43 11.16
C GLN A 64 2.55 -2.59 9.97
N ALA A 65 3.84 -2.29 9.85
CA ALA A 65 4.38 -1.56 8.72
C ALA A 65 4.46 -2.45 7.48
N GLY A 66 4.40 -1.86 6.29
CA GLY A 66 4.55 -2.54 5.01
C GLY A 66 3.41 -2.27 4.03
N LEU A 67 3.26 -3.19 3.08
CA LEU A 67 2.26 -3.15 2.02
C LEU A 67 0.95 -3.80 2.43
N TYR A 68 -0.13 -3.18 1.96
CA TYR A 68 -1.50 -3.63 2.10
C TYR A 68 -2.19 -3.60 0.73
N PHE A 69 -3.11 -4.54 0.51
CA PHE A 69 -3.99 -4.55 -0.65
C PHE A 69 -5.42 -4.24 -0.26
N SER A 70 -6.06 -3.40 -1.05
CA SER A 70 -7.50 -3.22 -1.04
C SER A 70 -8.07 -3.54 -2.41
N ARG A 71 -9.14 -4.32 -2.44
CA ARG A 71 -9.82 -4.71 -3.67
C ARG A 71 -10.85 -3.64 -4.04
N HIS A 72 -10.92 -3.31 -5.32
CA HIS A 72 -11.99 -2.48 -5.83
C HIS A 72 -13.32 -3.23 -5.73
N LEU A 73 -14.31 -2.58 -5.14
CA LEU A 73 -15.67 -3.06 -4.97
C LEU A 73 -16.61 -2.31 -5.95
N GLU A 74 -17.87 -2.71 -5.97
CA GLU A 74 -18.91 -1.95 -6.69
C GLU A 74 -19.04 -0.52 -6.13
N ASP A 75 -19.65 0.37 -6.92
CA ASP A 75 -19.88 1.77 -6.55
C ASP A 75 -18.63 2.57 -6.16
N ARG A 76 -17.47 2.21 -6.72
CA ARG A 76 -16.19 2.94 -6.52
C ARG A 76 -15.72 2.93 -5.07
N LYS A 77 -16.08 1.87 -4.35
CA LYS A 77 -15.61 1.60 -2.99
C LYS A 77 -14.41 0.67 -3.04
N TRP A 78 -13.66 0.67 -1.96
CA TRP A 78 -12.51 -0.19 -1.77
C TRP A 78 -12.72 -1.02 -0.50
N SER A 79 -12.25 -2.27 -0.49
CA SER A 79 -12.36 -3.12 0.69
C SER A 79 -11.52 -2.58 1.85
N THR A 80 -11.73 -3.11 3.05
CA THR A 80 -10.75 -2.96 4.14
C THR A 80 -9.40 -3.49 3.64
N PRO A 81 -8.29 -2.73 3.78
CA PRO A 81 -7.02 -3.19 3.27
C PRO A 81 -6.47 -4.35 4.11
N ILE A 82 -5.91 -5.35 3.43
CA ILE A 82 -5.34 -6.56 4.03
C ILE A 82 -3.83 -6.45 3.98
N ARG A 83 -3.15 -6.63 5.13
CA ARG A 83 -1.69 -6.60 5.23
C ARG A 83 -1.08 -7.77 4.47
N LEU A 84 -0.02 -7.53 3.72
CA LEU A 84 0.76 -8.63 3.14
C LEU A 84 1.46 -9.47 4.22
N PRO A 85 1.63 -10.79 3.99
CA PRO A 85 2.37 -11.67 4.87
C PRO A 85 3.77 -11.15 5.24
N GLN A 86 4.23 -11.47 6.45
CA GLN A 86 5.49 -10.96 6.99
C GLN A 86 6.71 -11.31 6.14
N ASN A 87 6.70 -12.45 5.45
CA ASN A 87 7.78 -12.84 4.55
C ASN A 87 7.86 -11.97 3.26
N ILE A 88 6.80 -11.22 2.94
CA ILE A 88 6.77 -10.24 1.85
C ILE A 88 7.09 -8.83 2.37
N ASN A 89 6.44 -8.43 3.47
CA ASN A 89 6.63 -7.10 4.06
C ASN A 89 7.99 -6.94 4.75
N GLY A 90 8.60 -8.03 5.22
CA GLY A 90 9.81 -7.95 6.02
C GLY A 90 9.61 -7.09 7.28
N TYR A 91 10.71 -6.66 7.87
CA TYR A 91 10.73 -5.80 9.05
C TYR A 91 10.95 -4.31 8.72
N GLY A 92 10.85 -3.94 7.44
CA GLY A 92 11.11 -2.59 6.95
C GLY A 92 9.90 -1.94 6.30
N LEU A 93 10.18 -0.83 5.62
CA LEU A 93 9.18 -0.06 4.89
C LEU A 93 9.27 -0.39 3.39
N ALA A 94 8.12 -0.54 2.76
CA ALA A 94 8.00 -0.70 1.33
C ALA A 94 7.42 0.58 0.71
N PHE A 95 8.16 1.20 -0.21
CA PHE A 95 7.89 2.59 -0.61
C PHE A 95 7.33 2.74 -2.02
N THR A 96 7.67 1.81 -2.91
CA THR A 96 7.34 1.92 -4.33
C THR A 96 6.93 0.55 -4.81
N ALA A 97 5.84 0.49 -5.57
CA ALA A 97 5.35 -0.74 -6.12
C ALA A 97 4.76 -0.52 -7.52
N SER A 98 4.81 -1.54 -8.35
CA SER A 98 4.25 -1.52 -9.70
C SER A 98 3.73 -2.90 -10.09
N LEU A 99 2.77 -2.93 -11.01
CA LEU A 99 2.21 -4.15 -11.56
C LEU A 99 2.44 -4.15 -13.07
N THR A 100 2.74 -5.30 -13.67
CA THR A 100 2.83 -5.40 -15.13
C THR A 100 1.44 -5.20 -15.75
N PRO A 101 1.32 -4.67 -16.99
CA PRO A 101 0.01 -4.41 -17.60
C PRO A 101 -0.88 -5.65 -17.74
N ASP A 102 -0.28 -6.81 -17.95
CA ASP A 102 -0.94 -8.12 -18.01
C ASP A 102 -1.27 -8.69 -16.62
N HIS A 103 -0.91 -7.96 -15.56
CA HIS A 103 -1.07 -8.37 -14.17
C HIS A 103 -0.44 -9.71 -13.88
N THR A 104 0.73 -10.02 -14.43
CA THR A 104 1.49 -11.25 -14.13
C THR A 104 2.51 -11.06 -13.02
N TYR A 105 3.13 -9.88 -12.94
CA TYR A 105 4.18 -9.59 -11.95
C TYR A 105 3.89 -8.32 -11.17
N PHE A 106 4.25 -8.39 -9.89
CA PHE A 106 4.23 -7.28 -8.95
C PHE A 106 5.66 -7.00 -8.50
N PHE A 107 6.11 -5.76 -8.69
CA PHE A 107 7.42 -5.29 -8.26
C PHE A 107 7.27 -4.34 -7.09
N PHE A 108 8.20 -4.38 -6.15
CA PHE A 108 8.24 -3.41 -5.06
C PHE A 108 9.63 -3.27 -4.48
N LEU A 109 9.94 -2.08 -3.96
CA LEU A 109 11.12 -1.85 -3.15
C LEU A 109 10.82 -2.21 -1.70
N ASN A 110 11.68 -3.00 -1.09
CA ASN A 110 11.57 -3.31 0.33
C ASN A 110 12.93 -3.31 1.02
N ARG A 111 12.89 -3.12 2.34
CA ARG A 111 14.01 -3.29 3.24
C ARG A 111 13.74 -4.49 4.15
N HIS A 112 14.51 -5.55 4.01
CA HIS A 112 14.54 -6.63 4.98
C HIS A 112 15.59 -6.32 6.04
N ILE A 113 15.16 -6.35 7.30
CA ILE A 113 16.08 -6.32 8.45
C ILE A 113 16.05 -7.73 9.01
N SER A 114 17.15 -8.45 8.92
CA SER A 114 17.31 -9.72 9.61
C SER A 114 18.12 -9.50 10.88
N ASP A 115 17.54 -9.85 12.02
CA ASP A 115 18.27 -9.91 13.26
C ASP A 115 19.19 -11.15 13.22
N SER A 116 20.50 -10.93 13.26
CA SER A 116 21.44 -12.01 13.54
C SER A 116 21.56 -12.19 15.05
N SER A 117 21.40 -13.42 15.54
CA SER A 117 21.63 -13.75 16.95
C SER A 117 23.06 -13.46 17.42
N ASP A 118 24.02 -13.39 16.50
CA ASP A 118 25.46 -13.38 16.78
C ASP A 118 26.23 -12.24 16.06
N GLY A 119 25.55 -11.16 15.65
CA GLY A 119 26.18 -10.05 14.89
C GLY A 119 25.31 -8.79 14.73
N PRO A 120 25.81 -7.73 14.06
CA PRO A 120 24.99 -6.56 13.73
C PRO A 120 23.89 -6.94 12.73
N SER A 121 22.69 -6.40 12.90
CA SER A 121 21.58 -6.64 11.97
C SER A 121 21.97 -6.27 10.54
N SER A 122 21.73 -7.19 9.61
CA SER A 122 21.93 -6.93 8.18
C SER A 122 20.68 -6.25 7.62
N ARG A 123 20.91 -5.18 6.86
CA ARG A 123 19.88 -4.46 6.12
C ARG A 123 20.03 -4.80 4.65
N GLU A 124 19.07 -5.53 4.12
CA GLU A 124 18.97 -5.79 2.69
C GLU A 124 17.89 -4.88 2.11
N GLU A 125 18.30 -3.94 1.27
CA GLU A 125 17.39 -3.14 0.46
C GLU A 125 17.43 -3.67 -0.96
N GLY A 126 16.27 -3.96 -1.53
CA GLY A 126 16.20 -4.59 -2.84
C GLY A 126 14.91 -4.31 -3.58
N LEU A 127 14.97 -4.55 -4.89
CA LEU A 127 13.80 -4.68 -5.75
C LEU A 127 13.35 -6.13 -5.71
N PHE A 128 12.12 -6.34 -5.26
CA PHE A 128 11.48 -7.64 -5.17
C PHE A 128 10.47 -7.79 -6.30
N CYS A 129 10.29 -9.02 -6.77
CA CYS A 129 9.31 -9.38 -7.79
C CYS A 129 8.54 -10.63 -7.34
N LEU A 130 7.22 -10.60 -7.46
CA LEU A 130 6.33 -11.70 -7.15
C LEU A 130 5.36 -11.93 -8.30
N SER A 131 4.95 -13.19 -8.51
CA SER A 131 3.81 -13.48 -9.41
C SER A 131 2.53 -12.95 -8.77
N SER A 132 1.85 -12.01 -9.43
CA SER A 132 0.57 -11.41 -9.02
C SER A 132 -0.53 -12.41 -8.63
N SER A 133 -0.43 -13.68 -9.07
CA SER A 133 -1.29 -14.77 -8.62
C SER A 133 -1.32 -14.93 -7.09
N PHE A 134 -0.32 -14.41 -6.38
CA PHE A 134 -0.33 -14.33 -4.93
C PHE A 134 -1.40 -13.34 -4.42
N ILE A 135 -1.67 -12.25 -5.14
CA ILE A 135 -2.62 -11.19 -4.78
C ILE A 135 -4.04 -11.72 -4.87
N SER A 136 -4.36 -12.52 -5.90
CA SER A 136 -5.69 -13.11 -6.09
C SER A 136 -6.11 -14.11 -5.01
N LYS A 137 -5.24 -14.40 -4.03
CA LYS A 137 -5.53 -15.26 -2.87
C LYS A 137 -6.15 -14.49 -1.70
N PHE A 138 -6.23 -13.16 -1.80
CA PHE A 138 -6.82 -12.24 -0.83
C PHE A 138 -8.06 -11.56 -1.42
#